data_AF-A0A920T4P8-F1
#
_entry.id   AF-A0A920T4P8-F1
#
_cell.length_a   1.000
_cell.length_b   1.000
_cell.length_c   1.000
_cell.angle_alpha   90.00
_cell.angle_beta   90.00
_cell.angle_gamma   90.00
#
_symmetry.space_group_name_H-M   'P 1'
#
loop_
_entity.id
_entity.type
_entity.pdbx_description
1 polymer ?
#
loop_
_entity_poly.entity_id
_entity_poly.type
_entity_poly.pdbx_seq_one_letter_code
_entity_poly.pdbx_strand_id
1 'polypeptide(L)'
;MEKFTGLIGIFTLLGIAVLLSNNRKKINLRTVFSGIALQFVLAFFILGTSFGDPIFRALDNAITTLVSFSDAGSTFLFRSYAPDIGYSPSLENFAFRTLPTIIFFSSLISVLYHFGIIQKIVKMFAKIFQKTMFISGTESLSVSGNIFLGQTEAPLMVKPFVDKMTKSELMAVMTGGFATAAGGILAIYVSWLSDIPGIAGHLLTASVMSAPAALVMAKIIYPEVEESNTMGDVSIEIEQTTTNAMEALGNGATTGLKLAANIAAMLIAFLAFVAMINYLLSFVGTSWKIFLVFFLNHWHGLWEFRGKKLVYWLH
;
A
#
# COMPACT_ATOMS: atom_id res chain seq x y z
N MET A 1 6.55 -21.69 22.93
CA MET A 1 5.11 -21.37 22.76
C MET A 1 4.86 -20.08 21.98
N GLU A 2 5.83 -19.16 21.90
CA GLU A 2 5.68 -17.86 21.18
C GLU A 2 5.52 -18.01 19.66
N LYS A 3 6.35 -18.82 18.97
CA LYS A 3 6.29 -19.03 17.50
C LYS A 3 4.94 -19.47 16.91
N PHE A 4 4.00 -19.93 17.72
CA PHE A 4 2.67 -20.35 17.26
C PHE A 4 1.65 -19.21 17.27
N THR A 5 1.92 -18.08 17.92
CA THR A 5 0.95 -16.98 18.00
C THR A 5 0.68 -16.34 16.65
N GLY A 6 1.71 -16.12 15.82
CA GLY A 6 1.51 -15.65 14.44
C GLY A 6 0.64 -16.60 13.59
N LEU A 7 0.80 -17.92 13.75
CA LEU A 7 -0.06 -18.90 13.07
C LEU A 7 -1.52 -18.80 13.55
N ILE A 8 -1.73 -18.67 14.86
CA ILE A 8 -3.07 -18.47 15.45
C ILE A 8 -3.70 -17.18 14.91
N GLY A 9 -2.94 -16.09 14.77
CA GLY A 9 -3.40 -14.84 14.18
C GLY A 9 -3.91 -15.01 12.75
N ILE A 10 -3.15 -15.72 11.90
CA ILE A 10 -3.55 -16.02 10.52
C ILE A 10 -4.86 -16.82 10.49
N PHE A 11 -4.96 -17.91 11.26
CA PHE A 11 -6.19 -18.71 11.31
C PHE A 11 -7.38 -17.91 11.87
N THR A 12 -7.14 -17.00 12.81
CA THR A 12 -8.17 -16.13 13.37
C THR A 12 -8.71 -15.17 12.31
N LEU A 13 -7.84 -14.50 11.55
CA LEU A 13 -8.27 -13.63 10.45
C LEU A 13 -9.04 -14.38 9.36
N LEU A 14 -8.54 -15.54 8.96
CA LEU A 14 -9.23 -16.37 7.96
C LEU A 14 -10.58 -16.84 8.51
N GLY A 15 -10.65 -17.19 9.79
CA GLY A 15 -11.90 -17.53 10.48
C GLY A 15 -12.90 -16.37 10.45
N ILE A 16 -12.47 -15.15 10.77
CA ILE A 16 -13.30 -13.94 10.69
C ILE A 16 -13.78 -13.71 9.25
N ALA A 17 -12.90 -13.83 8.26
CA ALA A 17 -13.27 -13.70 6.85
C ALA A 17 -14.33 -14.74 6.44
N VAL A 18 -14.19 -15.99 6.86
CA VAL A 18 -15.18 -17.06 6.60
C VAL A 18 -16.51 -16.76 7.30
N LEU A 19 -16.48 -16.21 8.52
CA LEU A 19 -17.70 -15.83 9.24
C LEU A 19 -18.45 -14.71 8.51
N LEU A 20 -17.73 -13.73 7.97
CA LEU A 20 -18.26 -12.62 7.17
C LEU A 20 -18.56 -13.01 5.71
N SER A 21 -18.25 -14.24 5.30
CA SER A 21 -18.44 -14.68 3.92
C SER A 21 -19.91 -14.72 3.51
N ASN A 22 -20.23 -14.12 2.38
CA ASN A 22 -21.58 -14.14 1.79
C ASN A 22 -21.99 -15.56 1.32
N ASN A 23 -21.03 -16.42 0.95
CA ASN A 23 -21.32 -17.78 0.52
C ASN A 23 -20.18 -18.76 0.84
N ARG A 24 -20.14 -19.24 2.08
CA ARG A 24 -19.09 -20.15 2.59
C ARG A 24 -18.89 -21.42 1.76
N LYS A 25 -19.94 -21.92 1.09
CA LYS A 25 -19.87 -23.15 0.28
C LYS A 25 -19.16 -22.96 -1.06
N LYS A 26 -19.03 -21.71 -1.53
CA LYS A 26 -18.43 -21.35 -2.82
C LYS A 26 -16.99 -20.84 -2.69
N ILE A 27 -16.41 -20.85 -1.48
CA ILE A 27 -15.02 -20.48 -1.26
C ILE A 27 -14.11 -21.44 -2.06
N ASN A 28 -13.36 -20.89 -3.01
CA ASN A 28 -12.41 -21.66 -3.79
C ASN A 28 -11.13 -21.89 -2.99
N LEU A 29 -10.99 -23.10 -2.42
CA LEU A 29 -9.83 -23.46 -1.61
C LEU A 29 -8.52 -23.39 -2.38
N ARG A 30 -8.52 -23.65 -3.69
CA ARG A 30 -7.31 -23.51 -4.51
C ARG A 30 -6.82 -22.07 -4.50
N THR A 31 -7.70 -21.09 -4.69
CA THR A 31 -7.39 -19.66 -4.64
C THR A 31 -6.87 -19.25 -3.26
N VAL A 32 -7.52 -19.71 -2.19
CA VAL A 32 -7.12 -19.39 -0.81
C VAL A 32 -5.74 -19.97 -0.48
N PHE A 33 -5.53 -21.27 -0.70
CA PHE A 33 -4.25 -21.91 -0.38
C PHE A 33 -3.10 -21.41 -1.25
N SER A 34 -3.33 -21.18 -2.55
CA SER A 34 -2.29 -20.63 -3.43
C SER A 34 -1.91 -19.20 -3.06
N GLY A 35 -2.87 -18.34 -2.70
CA GLY A 35 -2.57 -16.98 -2.24
C GLY A 35 -1.82 -16.93 -0.91
N ILE A 36 -2.15 -17.83 0.03
CA ILE A 36 -1.38 -18.00 1.27
C ILE A 36 0.02 -18.53 0.95
N ALA A 37 0.14 -19.56 0.11
CA ALA A 37 1.42 -20.12 -0.30
C ALA A 37 2.30 -19.07 -0.99
N LEU A 38 1.74 -18.22 -1.86
CA LEU A 38 2.46 -17.12 -2.49
C LEU A 38 3.04 -16.16 -1.45
N GLN A 39 2.29 -15.78 -0.42
CA GLN A 39 2.80 -14.93 0.66
C GLN A 39 3.98 -15.59 1.39
N PHE A 40 3.87 -16.86 1.75
CA PHE A 40 4.95 -17.59 2.41
C PHE A 40 6.17 -17.76 1.52
N VAL A 41 5.98 -18.07 0.23
CA VAL A 41 7.07 -18.20 -0.74
C VAL A 41 7.78 -16.86 -0.92
N LEU A 42 7.05 -15.76 -1.07
CA LEU A 42 7.63 -14.42 -1.19
C LEU A 42 8.37 -14.01 0.08
N ALA A 43 7.76 -14.21 1.25
CA ALA A 43 8.37 -13.91 2.53
C ALA A 43 9.65 -14.72 2.75
N PHE A 44 9.60 -16.03 2.52
CA PHE A 44 10.75 -16.91 2.65
C PHE A 44 11.85 -16.54 1.65
N PHE A 45 11.49 -16.29 0.39
CA PHE A 45 12.45 -15.92 -0.65
C PHE A 45 13.17 -14.62 -0.30
N ILE A 46 12.43 -13.56 0.06
CA ILE A 46 12.99 -12.22 0.29
C ILE A 46 13.71 -12.12 1.65
N LEU A 47 13.14 -12.68 2.72
CA LEU A 47 13.63 -12.49 4.09
C LEU A 47 14.44 -13.68 4.64
N GLY A 48 14.27 -14.87 4.07
CA GLY A 48 14.76 -16.13 4.65
C GLY A 48 15.90 -16.80 3.88
N THR A 49 16.25 -16.34 2.68
CA THR A 49 17.29 -16.98 1.84
C THR A 49 18.53 -16.11 1.69
N SER A 50 19.69 -16.76 1.53
CA SER A 50 20.97 -16.10 1.22
C SER A 50 20.97 -15.40 -0.15
N PHE A 51 20.05 -15.78 -1.04
CA PHE A 51 19.85 -15.13 -2.34
C PHE A 51 18.91 -13.91 -2.24
N GLY A 52 17.97 -13.92 -1.28
CA GLY A 52 17.01 -12.84 -1.07
C GLY A 52 17.61 -11.60 -0.42
N ASP A 53 18.51 -11.78 0.55
CA ASP A 53 19.16 -10.66 1.26
C ASP A 53 19.83 -9.62 0.34
N PRO A 54 20.65 -9.99 -0.67
CA PRO A 54 21.22 -8.99 -1.58
C PRO A 54 20.16 -8.28 -2.44
N ILE A 55 19.09 -8.96 -2.83
CA ILE A 55 17.96 -8.37 -3.57
C ILE A 55 17.22 -7.38 -2.67
N PHE A 56 16.91 -7.78 -1.42
CA PHE A 56 16.26 -6.95 -0.43
C PHE A 56 17.05 -5.66 -0.17
N ARG A 57 18.37 -5.79 0.09
CA ARG A 57 19.26 -4.62 0.28
C ARG A 57 19.33 -3.73 -0.95
N ALA A 58 19.36 -4.32 -2.15
CA ALA A 58 19.34 -3.53 -3.38
C ALA A 58 18.05 -2.73 -3.52
N LEU A 59 16.89 -3.33 -3.22
CA LEU A 59 15.59 -2.65 -3.25
C LEU A 59 15.48 -1.56 -2.18
N ASP A 60 15.93 -1.85 -0.95
CA ASP A 60 15.96 -0.91 0.17
C ASP A 60 16.81 0.33 -0.16
N ASN A 61 18.03 0.10 -0.65
CA ASN A 61 18.93 1.17 -1.09
C ASN A 61 18.34 1.96 -2.27
N ALA A 62 17.73 1.28 -3.25
CA ALA A 62 17.13 1.94 -4.40
C ALA A 62 15.99 2.86 -3.99
N ILE A 63 15.07 2.41 -3.12
CA ILE A 63 13.96 3.24 -2.66
C ILE A 63 14.47 4.40 -1.81
N THR A 64 15.38 4.15 -0.87
CA THR A 64 15.95 5.21 -0.02
C THR A 64 16.66 6.27 -0.85
N THR A 65 17.41 5.86 -1.87
CA THR A 65 18.05 6.78 -2.82
C THR A 65 17.01 7.58 -3.62
N LEU A 66 15.96 6.93 -4.12
CA LEU A 66 14.87 7.63 -4.83
C LEU A 66 14.18 8.66 -3.93
N VAL A 67 13.94 8.35 -2.66
CA VAL A 67 13.38 9.31 -1.69
C VAL A 67 14.30 10.52 -1.53
N SER A 68 15.61 10.31 -1.46
CA SER A 68 16.58 11.41 -1.31
C SER A 68 16.60 12.39 -2.50
N PHE A 69 16.22 11.97 -3.70
CA PHE A 69 16.12 12.90 -4.83
C PHE A 69 14.99 13.92 -4.67
N SER A 70 13.96 13.60 -3.90
CA SER A 70 12.89 14.57 -3.60
C SER A 70 13.39 15.73 -2.72
N ASP A 71 14.45 15.51 -1.94
CA ASP A 71 15.06 16.56 -1.11
C ASP A 71 15.70 17.66 -1.95
N ALA A 72 16.23 17.33 -3.14
CA ALA A 72 16.78 18.33 -4.05
C ALA A 72 15.70 19.31 -4.52
N GLY A 73 14.51 18.80 -4.86
CA GLY A 73 13.36 19.62 -5.26
C GLY A 73 12.81 20.47 -4.11
N SER A 74 12.63 19.87 -2.93
CA SER A 74 12.18 20.60 -1.73
C SER A 74 13.18 21.68 -1.31
N THR A 75 14.48 21.36 -1.33
CA THR A 75 15.54 22.31 -0.97
C THR A 75 15.58 23.47 -1.95
N PHE A 76 15.47 23.21 -3.26
CA PHE A 76 15.40 24.28 -4.26
C PHE A 76 14.20 25.21 -4.01
N LEU A 77 13.03 24.66 -3.71
CA LEU A 77 11.81 25.45 -3.59
C LEU A 77 11.71 26.25 -2.28
N PHE A 78 12.21 25.68 -1.17
CA PHE A 78 11.93 26.21 0.17
C PHE A 78 13.17 26.72 0.93
N ARG A 79 14.39 26.52 0.42
CA ARG A 79 15.60 27.09 1.03
C ARG A 79 15.63 28.62 0.85
N SER A 80 16.18 29.32 1.84
CA SER A 80 16.56 30.72 1.67
C SER A 80 17.86 30.86 0.88
N TYR A 81 17.83 31.70 -0.15
CA TYR A 81 19.00 32.08 -0.96
C TYR A 81 19.78 33.26 -0.37
N ALA A 82 19.30 33.85 0.72
CA ALA A 82 20.07 34.86 1.44
C ALA A 82 21.32 34.21 2.08
N PRO A 83 22.45 34.94 2.12
CA PRO A 83 23.68 34.45 2.78
C PRO A 83 23.39 34.01 4.22
N ASP A 84 24.01 32.90 4.65
CA ASP A 84 23.99 32.38 6.03
C ASP A 84 22.64 31.95 6.63
N ILE A 85 21.52 32.02 5.88
CA ILE A 85 20.21 31.55 6.37
C ILE A 85 19.97 30.06 6.05
N GLY A 86 20.28 29.63 4.82
CA GLY A 86 20.08 28.24 4.40
C GLY A 86 18.63 27.77 4.50
N TYR A 87 18.42 26.52 4.93
CA TYR A 87 17.08 25.98 5.15
C TYR A 87 16.64 26.34 6.57
N SER A 88 15.55 27.09 6.71
CA SER A 88 15.09 27.52 8.03
C SER A 88 14.63 26.31 8.85
N PRO A 89 15.03 26.18 10.14
CA PRO A 89 14.51 25.14 11.03
C PRO A 89 12.98 25.10 11.11
N SER A 90 12.30 26.24 10.94
CA SER A 90 10.83 26.31 10.93
C SER A 90 10.20 25.62 9.72
N LEU A 91 10.93 25.46 8.61
CA LEU A 91 10.49 24.76 7.41
C LEU A 91 10.83 23.27 7.46
N GLU A 92 11.59 22.79 8.46
CA GLU A 92 11.86 21.36 8.66
C GLU A 92 10.67 20.65 9.30
N ASN A 93 9.54 20.69 8.60
CA ASN A 93 8.30 20.08 9.04
C ASN A 93 7.67 19.24 7.91
N PHE A 94 6.62 18.50 8.27
CA PHE A 94 5.92 17.59 7.37
C PHE A 94 5.49 18.25 6.04
N ALA A 95 5.02 19.49 6.08
CA ALA A 95 4.47 20.15 4.90
C ALA A 95 5.54 20.44 3.84
N PHE A 96 6.75 20.82 4.25
CA PHE A 96 7.80 21.25 3.33
C PHE A 96 8.87 20.20 3.07
N ARG A 97 9.01 19.18 3.92
CA ARG A 97 9.94 18.06 3.69
C ARG A 97 9.24 16.84 3.10
N THR A 98 8.10 16.46 3.66
CA THR A 98 7.49 15.15 3.39
C THR A 98 6.47 15.18 2.25
N LEU A 99 5.64 16.22 2.15
CA LEU A 99 4.66 16.34 1.06
C LEU A 99 5.28 16.46 -0.34
N PRO A 100 6.41 17.18 -0.57
CA PRO A 100 7.05 17.22 -1.88
C PRO A 100 7.48 15.85 -2.41
N THR A 101 7.78 14.90 -1.52
CA THR A 101 8.08 13.51 -1.89
C THR A 101 6.92 12.86 -2.63
N ILE A 102 5.66 13.16 -2.26
CA ILE A 102 4.47 12.66 -2.97
C ILE A 102 4.43 13.18 -4.42
N ILE A 103 4.73 14.48 -4.60
CA ILE A 103 4.75 15.12 -5.92
C ILE A 103 5.80 14.46 -6.81
N PHE A 104 7.01 14.27 -6.27
CA PHE A 104 8.11 13.61 -6.97
C PHE A 104 7.75 12.17 -7.36
N PHE A 105 7.25 11.35 -6.42
CA PHE A 105 6.89 9.96 -6.73
C PHE A 105 5.73 9.87 -7.71
N SER A 106 4.73 10.75 -7.63
CA SER A 106 3.64 10.80 -8.61
C SER A 106 4.15 11.15 -10.01
N SER A 107 5.07 12.11 -10.14
CA SER A 107 5.77 12.39 -11.40
C SER A 107 6.58 11.20 -11.91
N LEU A 108 7.34 10.55 -11.04
CA LEU A 108 8.16 9.39 -11.40
C LEU A 108 7.31 8.24 -11.93
N ILE A 109 6.25 7.88 -11.20
CA ILE A 109 5.33 6.82 -11.60
C ILE A 109 4.65 7.16 -12.93
N SER A 110 4.22 8.40 -13.14
CA SER A 110 3.63 8.84 -14.41
C SER A 110 4.61 8.69 -15.58
N VAL A 111 5.90 9.02 -15.39
CA VAL A 111 6.94 8.83 -16.41
C VAL A 111 7.20 7.34 -16.67
N LEU A 112 7.28 6.52 -15.63
CA LEU A 112 7.46 5.07 -15.78
C LEU A 112 6.26 4.42 -16.48
N TYR A 113 5.06 4.95 -16.24
CA TYR A 113 3.84 4.56 -16.94
C TYR A 113 3.87 5.01 -18.40
N HIS A 114 4.35 6.22 -18.71
CA HIS A 114 4.56 6.67 -20.09
C HIS A 114 5.51 5.73 -20.85
N PHE A 115 6.59 5.26 -20.23
CA PHE A 115 7.54 4.35 -20.87
C PHE A 115 7.10 2.87 -20.91
N GLY A 116 5.91 2.53 -20.40
CA GLY A 116 5.44 1.15 -20.40
C GLY A 116 6.09 0.24 -19.34
N ILE A 117 6.86 0.80 -18.39
CA ILE A 117 7.62 0.03 -17.40
C ILE A 117 6.68 -0.53 -16.34
N ILE A 118 5.79 0.30 -15.79
CA ILE A 118 4.78 -0.13 -14.81
C ILE A 118 3.88 -1.20 -15.41
N GLN A 119 3.45 -1.02 -16.66
CA GLN A 119 2.60 -1.98 -17.38
C GLN A 119 3.27 -3.35 -17.50
N LYS A 120 4.57 -3.41 -17.81
CA LYS A 120 5.31 -4.68 -17.89
C LYS A 120 5.38 -5.37 -16.53
N ILE A 121 5.71 -4.63 -15.47
CA ILE A 121 5.83 -5.17 -14.11
C ILE A 121 4.46 -5.65 -13.60
N VAL A 122 3.41 -4.83 -13.76
CA VAL A 122 2.05 -5.17 -13.33
C VAL A 122 1.51 -6.37 -14.11
N LYS A 123 1.73 -6.44 -15.43
CA LYS A 123 1.34 -7.62 -16.23
C LYS A 123 2.08 -8.89 -15.79
N MET A 124 3.33 -8.79 -15.35
CA MET A 124 4.07 -9.93 -14.80
C MET A 124 3.41 -10.45 -13.52
N PHE A 125 3.15 -9.59 -12.53
CA PHE A 125 2.47 -9.99 -11.30
C PHE A 125 1.06 -10.51 -11.56
N ALA A 126 0.31 -9.86 -12.44
CA ALA A 126 -1.04 -10.28 -12.79
C ALA A 126 -1.05 -11.69 -13.37
N LYS A 127 -0.11 -12.03 -14.26
CA LYS A 127 0.05 -13.38 -14.79
C LYS A 127 0.41 -14.40 -13.70
N ILE A 128 1.24 -14.03 -12.73
CA ILE A 128 1.59 -14.90 -11.60
C ILE A 128 0.32 -15.19 -10.78
N PHE A 129 -0.40 -14.15 -10.36
CA PHE A 129 -1.61 -14.31 -9.53
C PHE A 129 -2.70 -15.07 -10.29
N GLN A 130 -2.96 -14.72 -11.54
CA GLN A 130 -3.96 -15.40 -12.36
C GLN A 130 -3.66 -16.90 -12.50
N LYS A 131 -2.42 -17.27 -12.85
CA LYS A 131 -2.04 -18.67 -13.06
C LYS A 131 -2.04 -19.50 -11.78
N THR A 132 -1.56 -18.91 -10.68
CA THR A 132 -1.42 -19.62 -9.41
C THR A 132 -2.76 -19.69 -8.66
N MET A 133 -3.49 -18.57 -8.61
CA MET A 133 -4.71 -18.42 -7.82
C MET A 133 -6.00 -18.71 -8.59
N PHE A 134 -5.93 -18.88 -9.91
CA PHE A 134 -7.07 -19.19 -10.78
C PHE A 134 -8.19 -18.15 -10.64
N ILE A 135 -7.83 -16.90 -10.89
CA ILE A 135 -8.68 -15.71 -10.77
C ILE A 135 -8.76 -14.98 -12.12
N SER A 136 -9.60 -13.95 -12.24
CA SER A 136 -9.77 -13.24 -13.51
C SER A 136 -8.60 -12.32 -13.83
N GLY A 137 -8.45 -11.96 -15.10
CA GLY A 137 -7.42 -11.03 -15.55
C GLY A 137 -7.59 -9.62 -15.00
N THR A 138 -8.82 -9.13 -14.94
CA THR A 138 -9.12 -7.76 -14.50
C THR A 138 -8.80 -7.55 -13.03
N GLU A 139 -9.22 -8.46 -12.15
CA GLU A 139 -8.90 -8.35 -10.73
C GLU A 139 -7.40 -8.59 -10.47
N SER A 140 -6.78 -9.52 -11.20
CA SER A 140 -5.34 -9.76 -11.11
C SER A 140 -4.54 -8.52 -11.49
N LEU A 141 -4.91 -7.84 -12.58
CA LEU A 141 -4.24 -6.63 -13.06
C LEU A 141 -4.42 -5.47 -12.11
N SER A 142 -5.64 -5.24 -11.61
CA SER A 142 -5.89 -4.14 -10.68
C SER A 142 -5.17 -4.34 -9.35
N VAL A 143 -5.23 -5.55 -8.75
CA VAL A 143 -4.54 -5.83 -7.49
C VAL A 143 -3.02 -5.84 -7.66
N SER A 144 -2.51 -6.27 -8.82
CA SER A 144 -1.08 -6.14 -9.14
C SER A 144 -0.65 -4.68 -9.31
N GLY A 145 -1.50 -3.85 -9.90
CA GLY A 145 -1.29 -2.40 -10.02
C GLY A 145 -1.16 -1.74 -8.65
N ASN A 146 -2.03 -2.13 -7.71
CA ASN A 146 -2.06 -1.64 -6.33
C ASN A 146 -0.76 -1.87 -5.53
N ILE A 147 0.14 -2.75 -5.98
CA ILE A 147 1.47 -2.90 -5.36
C ILE A 147 2.29 -1.60 -5.48
N PHE A 148 2.07 -0.83 -6.55
CA PHE A 148 2.85 0.37 -6.88
C PHE A 148 1.99 1.64 -6.94
N LEU A 149 0.76 1.49 -7.43
CA LEU A 149 -0.21 2.56 -7.65
C LEU A 149 -1.20 2.64 -6.47
N GLY A 150 -1.81 3.81 -6.28
CA GLY A 150 -2.83 3.97 -5.25
C GLY A 150 -4.18 3.35 -5.61
N GLN A 151 -5.06 3.25 -4.61
CA GLN A 151 -6.41 2.69 -4.73
C GLN A 151 -7.31 3.39 -5.77
N THR A 152 -7.00 4.63 -6.15
CA THR A 152 -7.72 5.38 -7.19
C THR A 152 -7.09 5.24 -8.58
N GLU A 153 -5.82 4.82 -8.66
CA GLU A 153 -5.03 4.77 -9.89
C GLU A 153 -5.01 3.36 -10.47
N ALA A 154 -4.83 2.34 -9.63
CA ALA A 154 -4.79 0.96 -10.10
C ALA A 154 -6.09 0.49 -10.79
N PRO A 155 -7.31 0.88 -10.33
CA PRO A 155 -8.54 0.54 -11.05
C PRO A 155 -8.65 1.18 -12.44
N LEU A 156 -7.94 2.29 -12.71
CA LEU A 156 -7.96 2.92 -14.04
C LEU A 156 -7.40 2.01 -15.12
N MET A 157 -6.48 1.12 -14.75
CA MET A 157 -5.90 0.13 -15.66
C MET A 157 -6.92 -0.88 -16.19
N VAL A 158 -8.04 -1.04 -15.50
CA VAL A 158 -9.13 -1.96 -15.84
C VAL A 158 -10.46 -1.23 -16.02
N LYS A 159 -10.44 0.10 -16.13
CA LYS A 159 -11.63 0.96 -16.24
C LYS A 159 -12.66 0.47 -17.27
N PRO A 160 -12.28 0.02 -18.50
CA PRO A 160 -13.26 -0.46 -19.49
C PRO A 160 -14.04 -1.71 -19.05
N PHE A 161 -13.54 -2.42 -18.04
CA PHE A 161 -14.09 -3.68 -17.56
C PHE A 161 -14.85 -3.54 -16.24
N VAL A 162 -14.68 -2.43 -15.50
CA VAL A 162 -15.28 -2.25 -14.16
C VAL A 162 -16.80 -2.43 -14.19
N ASP A 163 -17.48 -1.87 -15.18
CA ASP A 163 -18.94 -1.98 -15.31
C ASP A 163 -19.42 -3.40 -15.66
N LYS A 164 -18.52 -4.28 -16.11
CA LYS A 164 -18.78 -5.66 -16.51
C LYS A 164 -18.23 -6.68 -15.51
N MET A 165 -17.64 -6.20 -14.40
CA MET A 165 -17.09 -7.07 -13.36
C MET A 165 -18.20 -7.76 -12.59
N THR A 166 -17.93 -9.00 -12.17
CA THR A 166 -18.75 -9.64 -11.15
C THR A 166 -18.56 -8.91 -9.82
N LYS A 167 -19.48 -9.13 -8.88
CA LYS A 167 -19.35 -8.55 -7.52
C LYS A 167 -18.11 -9.06 -6.78
N SER A 168 -17.65 -10.28 -7.07
CA SER A 168 -16.44 -10.85 -6.47
C SER A 168 -15.18 -10.18 -7.03
N GLU A 169 -15.11 -9.93 -8.34
CA GLU A 169 -14.02 -9.19 -8.96
C GLU A 169 -13.95 -7.76 -8.43
N LEU A 170 -15.09 -7.07 -8.33
CA LEU A 170 -15.14 -5.72 -7.78
C LEU A 170 -14.70 -5.68 -6.31
N MET A 171 -15.11 -6.68 -5.51
CA MET A 171 -14.65 -6.84 -4.13
C MET A 171 -13.13 -7.01 -4.06
N ALA A 172 -12.53 -7.79 -4.97
CA ALA A 172 -11.09 -7.97 -5.04
C ALA A 172 -10.36 -6.68 -5.41
N VAL A 173 -10.87 -5.92 -6.39
CA VAL A 173 -10.34 -4.60 -6.77
C VAL A 173 -10.35 -3.63 -5.58
N MET A 174 -11.49 -3.53 -4.88
CA MET A 174 -11.64 -2.65 -3.73
C MET A 174 -10.74 -3.08 -2.57
N THR A 175 -10.76 -4.37 -2.22
CA THR A 175 -9.95 -4.92 -1.11
C THR A 175 -8.46 -4.75 -1.40
N GLY A 176 -8.02 -5.00 -2.64
CA GLY A 176 -6.64 -4.76 -3.07
C GLY A 176 -6.20 -3.32 -2.85
N GLY A 177 -7.04 -2.35 -3.22
CA GLY A 177 -6.74 -0.93 -3.04
C GLY A 177 -6.60 -0.53 -1.56
N PHE A 178 -7.42 -1.08 -0.67
CA PHE A 178 -7.32 -0.80 0.76
C PHE A 178 -6.22 -1.56 1.49
N ALA A 179 -5.74 -2.68 0.93
CA ALA A 179 -4.75 -3.54 1.55
C ALA A 179 -3.30 -3.12 1.25
N THR A 180 -3.06 -2.41 0.16
CA THR A 180 -1.72 -1.97 -0.26
C THR A 180 -1.51 -0.48 -0.01
N ALA A 181 -0.27 -0.01 -0.18
CA ALA A 181 0.08 1.40 -0.10
C ALA A 181 0.64 1.88 -1.44
N ALA A 182 0.22 3.08 -1.86
CA ALA A 182 0.77 3.74 -3.04
C ALA A 182 2.25 4.09 -2.84
N GLY A 183 3.06 4.03 -3.90
CA GLY A 183 4.50 4.36 -3.83
C GLY A 183 4.81 5.74 -3.24
N GLY A 184 3.97 6.74 -3.51
CA GLY A 184 4.14 8.09 -2.93
C GLY A 184 3.93 8.16 -1.42
N ILE A 185 3.02 7.34 -0.87
CA ILE A 185 2.79 7.26 0.59
C ILE A 185 3.88 6.39 1.23
N LEU A 186 4.31 5.32 0.55
CA LEU A 186 5.42 4.48 0.99
C LEU A 186 6.69 5.30 1.24
N ALA A 187 7.00 6.24 0.35
CA ALA A 187 8.14 7.15 0.49
C ALA A 187 8.12 7.99 1.78
N ILE A 188 6.92 8.41 2.22
CA ILE A 188 6.72 9.11 3.49
C ILE A 188 7.05 8.19 4.66
N TYR A 189 6.50 6.97 4.65
CA TYR A 189 6.76 6.01 5.71
C TYR A 189 8.23 5.62 5.80
N VAL A 190 8.94 5.53 4.68
CA VAL A 190 10.41 5.33 4.66
C VAL A 190 11.14 6.48 5.36
N SER A 191 10.76 7.73 5.08
CA SER A 191 11.38 8.90 5.71
C SER A 191 11.13 8.92 7.23
N TRP A 192 9.90 8.65 7.65
CA TRP A 192 9.50 8.68 9.06
C TRP A 192 10.07 7.54 9.90
N LEU A 193 10.24 6.36 9.31
CA LEU A 193 10.69 5.15 9.98
C LEU A 193 12.16 4.84 9.67
N SER A 194 12.93 5.87 9.34
CA SER A 194 14.35 5.77 8.96
C SER A 194 15.24 5.24 10.09
N ASP A 195 14.73 5.20 11.33
CA ASP A 195 15.36 4.56 12.48
C ASP A 195 15.27 3.03 12.44
N ILE A 196 14.38 2.45 11.63
CA ILE A 196 14.23 1.02 11.44
C ILE A 196 15.14 0.55 10.29
N PRO A 197 16.13 -0.33 10.54
CA PRO A 197 17.02 -0.83 9.49
C PRO A 197 16.23 -1.57 8.39
N GLY A 198 16.52 -1.24 7.12
CA GLY A 198 15.89 -1.93 5.98
C GLY A 198 14.41 -1.61 5.78
N ILE A 199 13.91 -0.50 6.34
CA ILE A 199 12.48 -0.20 6.35
C ILE A 199 11.89 -0.05 4.95
N ALA A 200 12.64 0.47 3.99
CA ALA A 200 12.15 0.64 2.63
C ALA A 200 11.97 -0.71 1.94
N GLY A 201 12.92 -1.62 2.15
CA GLY A 201 12.80 -3.02 1.74
C GLY A 201 11.62 -3.71 2.42
N HIS A 202 11.41 -3.50 3.72
CA HIS A 202 10.29 -4.09 4.47
C HIS A 202 8.93 -3.59 3.97
N LEU A 203 8.77 -2.28 3.77
CA LEU A 203 7.52 -1.69 3.25
C LEU A 203 7.22 -2.15 1.83
N LEU A 204 8.23 -2.24 0.96
CA LEU A 204 8.05 -2.77 -0.39
C LEU A 204 7.64 -4.24 -0.35
N THR A 205 8.32 -5.05 0.46
CA THR A 205 8.01 -6.47 0.63
C THR A 205 6.58 -6.66 1.15
N ALA A 206 6.17 -5.85 2.14
CA ALA A 206 4.82 -5.83 2.66
C ALA A 206 3.79 -5.46 1.59
N SER A 207 4.07 -4.47 0.73
CA SER A 207 3.19 -4.09 -0.38
C SER A 207 2.98 -5.25 -1.36
N VAL A 208 4.07 -5.92 -1.78
CA VAL A 208 4.00 -7.08 -2.69
C VAL A 208 3.24 -8.25 -2.07
N MET A 209 3.46 -8.54 -0.79
CA MET A 209 2.75 -9.61 -0.07
C MET A 209 1.28 -9.29 0.20
N SER A 210 0.92 -8.00 0.29
CA SER A 210 -0.45 -7.56 0.53
C SER A 210 -1.37 -7.84 -0.66
N ALA A 211 -0.84 -7.87 -1.89
CA ALA A 211 -1.62 -8.21 -3.09
C ALA A 211 -2.27 -9.61 -3.02
N PRO A 212 -1.51 -10.72 -2.86
CA PRO A 212 -2.12 -12.05 -2.69
C PRO A 212 -2.91 -12.17 -1.39
N ALA A 213 -2.54 -11.46 -0.31
CA ALA A 213 -3.33 -11.45 0.93
C ALA A 213 -4.72 -10.83 0.70
N ALA A 214 -4.79 -9.70 0.00
CA ALA A 214 -6.02 -9.03 -0.36
C ALA A 214 -6.93 -9.91 -1.21
N LEU A 215 -6.36 -10.61 -2.20
CA LEU A 215 -7.09 -11.56 -3.03
C LEU A 215 -7.66 -12.72 -2.21
N VAL A 216 -6.90 -13.27 -1.26
CA VAL A 216 -7.38 -14.31 -0.35
C VAL A 216 -8.57 -13.81 0.46
N MET A 217 -8.43 -12.64 1.09
CA MET A 217 -9.49 -12.08 1.93
C MET A 217 -10.74 -11.74 1.12
N ALA A 218 -10.58 -11.11 -0.04
CA ALA A 218 -11.68 -10.77 -0.94
C ALA A 218 -12.43 -12.03 -1.41
N LYS A 219 -11.72 -13.08 -1.85
CA LYS A 219 -12.32 -14.31 -2.36
C LYS A 219 -12.89 -15.22 -1.27
N ILE A 220 -12.51 -15.03 0.00
CA ILE A 220 -13.20 -15.65 1.14
C ILE A 220 -14.49 -14.89 1.44
N ILE A 221 -14.43 -13.56 1.59
CA ILE A 221 -15.59 -12.74 1.99
C ILE A 221 -16.67 -12.74 0.90
N TYR A 222 -16.25 -12.58 -0.36
CA TYR A 222 -17.15 -12.60 -1.50
C TYR A 222 -16.63 -13.56 -2.58
N PRO A 223 -16.91 -14.87 -2.46
CA PRO A 223 -16.43 -15.87 -3.41
C PRO A 223 -17.04 -15.69 -4.81
N GLU A 224 -16.27 -16.08 -5.84
CA GLU A 224 -16.71 -16.04 -7.22
C GLU A 224 -17.80 -17.09 -7.48
N VAL A 225 -18.92 -16.65 -8.05
CA VAL A 225 -20.05 -17.53 -8.41
C VAL A 225 -20.52 -17.35 -9.85
N GLU A 226 -20.12 -16.26 -10.49
CA GLU A 226 -20.44 -15.91 -11.87
C GLU A 226 -19.24 -16.23 -12.78
N GLU A 227 -19.49 -16.44 -14.07
CA GLU A 227 -18.43 -16.62 -15.04
C GLU A 227 -17.83 -15.25 -15.41
N SER A 228 -16.54 -15.06 -15.14
CA SER A 228 -15.85 -13.83 -15.49
C SER A 228 -15.55 -13.77 -16.99
N ASN A 229 -15.85 -12.62 -17.60
CA ASN A 229 -15.53 -12.31 -18.99
C ASN A 229 -14.01 -12.31 -19.29
N THR A 230 -13.16 -12.27 -18.26
CA THR A 230 -11.69 -12.21 -18.42
C THR A 230 -10.98 -13.34 -17.68
N MET A 231 -11.70 -14.42 -17.39
CA MET A 231 -11.11 -15.59 -16.77
C MET A 231 -9.96 -16.14 -17.62
N GLY A 232 -8.75 -16.22 -17.06
CA GLY A 232 -7.59 -16.77 -17.77
C GLY A 232 -6.97 -15.87 -18.85
N ASP A 233 -7.48 -14.66 -19.10
CA ASP A 233 -6.91 -13.72 -20.07
C ASP A 233 -6.33 -12.45 -19.41
N VAL A 234 -5.06 -12.13 -19.68
CA VAL A 234 -4.38 -10.89 -19.21
C VAL A 234 -4.08 -9.96 -20.40
N SER A 235 -4.66 -10.21 -21.58
CA SER A 235 -4.46 -9.43 -22.80
C SER A 235 -5.13 -8.05 -22.76
N ILE A 236 -5.30 -7.47 -21.57
CA ILE A 236 -5.78 -6.11 -21.41
C ILE A 236 -4.65 -5.16 -21.85
N GLU A 237 -4.91 -4.42 -22.93
CA GLU A 237 -4.07 -3.30 -23.32
C GLU A 237 -4.26 -2.16 -22.33
N ILE A 238 -3.16 -1.74 -21.74
CA ILE A 238 -3.14 -0.62 -20.80
C ILE A 238 -2.79 0.60 -21.63
N GLU A 239 -3.78 1.44 -21.93
CA GLU A 239 -3.57 2.63 -22.76
C GLU A 239 -2.58 3.61 -22.12
N GLN A 240 -1.69 4.15 -22.95
CA GLN A 240 -0.84 5.27 -22.62
C GLN A 240 -1.55 6.54 -23.10
N THR A 241 -1.79 7.48 -22.19
CA THR A 241 -2.60 8.68 -22.48
C THR A 241 -1.76 9.94 -22.69
N THR A 242 -0.43 9.85 -22.67
CA THR A 242 0.50 11.00 -22.70
C THR A 242 1.37 10.98 -23.94
N THR A 243 1.61 12.15 -24.54
CA THR A 243 2.32 12.27 -25.82
C THR A 243 3.83 12.13 -25.68
N ASN A 244 4.40 12.64 -24.58
CA ASN A 244 5.83 12.58 -24.31
C ASN A 244 6.13 12.52 -22.79
N ALA A 245 7.37 12.18 -22.44
CA ALA A 245 7.80 12.03 -21.06
C ALA A 245 7.70 13.32 -20.23
N MET A 246 7.86 14.50 -20.86
CA MET A 246 7.77 15.78 -20.16
C MET A 246 6.32 16.10 -19.79
N GLU A 247 5.38 15.81 -20.69
CA GLU A 247 3.94 15.87 -20.42
C GLU A 247 3.56 14.90 -19.30
N ALA A 248 4.06 13.66 -19.34
CA ALA A 248 3.83 12.69 -18.27
C ALA A 248 4.37 13.16 -16.92
N LEU A 249 5.57 13.76 -16.89
CA LEU A 249 6.18 14.33 -15.70
C LEU A 249 5.34 15.48 -15.11
N GLY A 250 4.87 16.41 -15.95
CA GLY A 250 4.03 17.54 -15.54
C GLY A 250 2.63 17.13 -15.07
N ASN A 251 1.99 16.19 -15.77
CA ASN A 251 0.71 15.62 -15.35
C ASN A 251 0.85 14.89 -14.01
N GLY A 252 1.90 14.08 -13.85
CA GLY A 252 2.20 13.39 -12.60
C GLY A 252 2.47 14.35 -11.44
N ALA A 253 3.16 15.48 -11.68
CA ALA A 253 3.40 16.50 -10.66
C ALA A 253 2.08 17.15 -10.20
N THR A 254 1.19 17.45 -11.16
CA THR A 254 -0.11 18.07 -10.87
C THR A 254 -1.03 17.13 -10.09
N THR A 255 -1.06 15.85 -10.45
CA THR A 255 -1.80 14.81 -9.71
C THR A 255 -1.24 14.64 -8.31
N GLY A 256 0.10 14.58 -8.18
CA GLY A 256 0.79 14.48 -6.91
C GLY A 256 0.55 15.68 -5.99
N LEU A 257 0.49 16.89 -6.55
CA LEU A 257 0.16 18.11 -5.80
C LEU A 257 -1.25 18.05 -5.21
N LYS A 258 -2.25 17.62 -6.00
CA LYS A 258 -3.62 17.44 -5.50
C LYS A 258 -3.68 16.40 -4.39
N LEU A 259 -2.97 15.28 -4.55
CA LEU A 259 -2.88 14.24 -3.53
C LEU A 259 -2.24 14.76 -2.24
N ALA A 260 -1.11 15.48 -2.36
CA ALA A 260 -0.42 16.08 -1.23
C ALA A 260 -1.30 17.11 -0.48
N ALA A 261 -2.02 17.96 -1.22
CA ALA A 261 -2.95 18.92 -0.65
C ALA A 261 -4.11 18.23 0.10
N ASN A 262 -4.66 17.16 -0.48
CA ASN A 262 -5.70 16.37 0.18
C ASN A 262 -5.19 15.71 1.47
N ILE A 263 -3.98 15.15 1.47
CA ILE A 263 -3.37 14.56 2.67
C ILE A 263 -3.15 15.63 3.75
N ALA A 264 -2.62 16.80 3.39
CA ALA A 264 -2.44 17.91 4.31
C ALA A 264 -3.76 18.35 4.94
N ALA A 265 -4.79 18.56 4.13
CA ALA A 265 -6.12 18.95 4.59
C ALA A 265 -6.75 17.90 5.51
N MET A 266 -6.65 16.62 5.14
CA MET A 266 -7.14 15.51 5.97
C MET A 266 -6.40 15.46 7.31
N LEU A 267 -5.07 15.55 7.33
CA LEU A 267 -4.31 15.52 8.58
C LEU A 267 -4.70 16.67 9.51
N ILE A 268 -4.85 17.89 8.99
CA ILE A 268 -5.31 19.05 9.78
C ILE A 268 -6.69 18.75 10.39
N ALA A 269 -7.64 18.30 9.57
CA ALA A 269 -9.00 18.02 10.04
C ALA A 269 -9.02 16.88 11.08
N PHE A 270 -8.46 15.72 10.75
CA PHE A 270 -8.49 14.55 11.63
C PHE A 270 -7.74 14.80 12.95
N LEU A 271 -6.57 15.43 12.93
CA LEU A 271 -5.82 15.72 14.15
C LEU A 271 -6.56 16.74 15.04
N ALA A 272 -7.18 17.76 14.45
CA ALA A 272 -8.02 18.71 15.19
C ALA A 272 -9.24 18.01 15.82
N PHE A 273 -9.89 17.12 15.09
CA PHE A 273 -11.01 16.32 15.62
C PHE A 273 -10.56 15.39 16.75
N VAL A 274 -9.41 14.73 16.63
CA VAL A 274 -8.84 13.90 17.70
C VAL A 274 -8.55 14.75 18.94
N ALA A 275 -7.98 15.94 18.79
CA ALA A 275 -7.74 16.86 19.89
C ALA A 275 -9.05 17.31 20.56
N MET A 276 -10.07 17.64 19.78
CA MET A 276 -11.40 17.99 20.28
C MET A 276 -12.05 16.84 21.06
N ILE A 277 -12.01 15.62 20.51
CA ILE A 277 -12.55 14.42 21.19
C ILE A 277 -11.78 14.15 22.49
N ASN A 278 -10.46 14.29 22.48
CA ASN A 278 -9.64 14.15 23.70
C ASN A 278 -10.04 15.18 24.76
N TYR A 279 -10.28 16.44 24.37
CA TYR A 279 -10.76 17.46 25.29
C TYR A 279 -12.12 17.07 25.89
N LEU A 280 -13.07 16.61 25.09
CA LEU A 280 -14.39 16.17 25.58
C LEU A 280 -14.30 14.94 26.49
N LEU A 281 -13.43 13.98 26.18
CA LEU A 281 -13.21 12.78 27.00
C LEU A 281 -12.48 13.09 28.31
N SER A 282 -11.71 14.18 28.37
CA SER A 282 -11.00 14.58 29.58
C SER A 282 -11.95 14.90 30.75
N PHE A 283 -13.19 15.33 30.47
CA PHE A 283 -14.23 15.55 31.49
C PHE A 283 -14.62 14.27 32.25
N VAL A 284 -14.44 13.09 31.64
CA VAL A 284 -14.72 11.78 32.25
C VAL A 284 -13.40 11.10 32.69
N GLY A 285 -12.28 11.82 32.66
CA GLY A 285 -10.96 11.30 33.03
C GLY A 285 -10.39 10.28 32.04
N THR A 286 -10.83 10.28 30.78
CA THR A 286 -10.36 9.36 29.73
C THR A 286 -9.84 10.10 28.50
N SER A 287 -9.32 9.37 27.51
CA SER A 287 -8.85 9.93 26.24
C SER A 287 -9.13 8.97 25.08
N TRP A 288 -9.15 9.51 23.87
CA TRP A 288 -9.28 8.74 22.64
C TRP A 288 -8.16 7.70 22.51
N LYS A 289 -6.95 8.05 22.93
CA LYS A 289 -5.79 7.15 22.97
C LYS A 289 -6.04 5.94 23.87
N ILE A 290 -6.58 6.15 25.08
CA ILE A 290 -6.87 5.05 26.02
C ILE A 290 -7.93 4.13 25.42
N PHE A 291 -8.96 4.70 24.79
CA PHE A 291 -10.01 3.91 24.13
C PHE A 291 -9.45 3.03 23.00
N LEU A 292 -8.63 3.61 22.12
CA LEU A 292 -7.98 2.86 21.03
C LEU A 292 -7.05 1.77 21.55
N VAL A 293 -6.23 2.08 22.56
CA VAL A 293 -5.33 1.10 23.17
C VAL A 293 -6.14 -0.05 23.78
N PHE A 294 -7.20 0.24 24.52
CA PHE A 294 -8.06 -0.80 25.11
C PHE A 294 -8.62 -1.74 24.02
N PHE A 295 -9.13 -1.20 22.93
CA PHE A 295 -9.70 -1.99 21.83
C PHE A 295 -8.62 -2.80 21.09
N LEU A 296 -7.50 -2.16 20.73
CA LEU A 296 -6.44 -2.77 19.92
C LEU A 296 -5.55 -3.73 20.69
N ASN A 297 -5.45 -3.62 22.02
CA ASN A 297 -4.61 -4.52 22.83
C ASN A 297 -5.11 -5.99 22.75
N HIS A 298 -6.42 -6.19 22.55
CA HIS A 298 -7.01 -7.52 22.31
C HIS A 298 -6.53 -8.14 21.00
N TRP A 299 -6.29 -7.31 19.99
CA TRP A 299 -5.73 -7.73 18.70
C TRP A 299 -4.21 -7.93 18.80
N HIS A 300 -3.52 -7.10 19.57
CA HIS A 300 -2.06 -7.14 19.73
C HIS A 300 -1.53 -8.51 20.19
N GLY A 301 -2.27 -9.21 21.07
CA GLY A 301 -1.91 -10.55 21.54
C GLY A 301 -1.90 -11.63 20.46
N LEU A 302 -2.58 -11.41 19.32
CA LEU A 302 -2.68 -12.37 18.21
C LEU A 302 -1.54 -12.24 17.17
N TRP A 303 -0.74 -11.17 17.23
CA TRP A 303 0.21 -10.81 16.16
C TRP A 303 1.68 -10.79 16.57
N GLU A 304 2.03 -11.27 17.76
CA GLU A 304 3.41 -11.44 18.21
C GLU A 304 4.30 -10.18 18.04
N PHE A 305 3.73 -8.98 18.20
CA PHE A 305 4.51 -7.73 18.20
C PHE A 305 5.37 -7.65 19.47
N ARG A 306 6.67 -7.94 19.34
CA ARG A 306 7.64 -7.71 20.42
C ARG A 306 8.09 -6.25 20.40
N GLY A 307 7.67 -5.47 21.40
CA GLY A 307 8.37 -4.24 21.79
C GLY A 307 7.52 -2.98 21.80
N LYS A 308 7.40 -2.41 23.02
CA LYS A 308 6.74 -1.15 23.40
C LYS A 308 5.24 -1.09 23.09
N LYS A 309 4.44 -1.07 24.16
CA LYS A 309 3.01 -0.75 24.18
C LYS A 309 2.66 0.23 23.05
N LEU A 310 1.56 -0.03 22.34
CA LEU A 310 0.90 0.82 21.33
C LEU A 310 0.89 2.33 21.66
N VAL A 311 1.02 2.65 22.95
CA VAL A 311 1.17 3.96 23.58
C VAL A 311 2.26 4.86 22.96
N TYR A 312 3.35 4.33 22.38
CA TYR A 312 4.44 5.18 21.86
C TYR A 312 4.24 5.68 20.42
N TRP A 313 3.33 5.09 19.65
CA TRP A 313 3.10 5.41 18.24
C TRP A 313 2.21 6.64 17.99
N LEU A 314 1.73 7.27 19.08
CA LEU A 314 0.81 8.43 19.05
C LEU A 314 1.36 9.55 19.95
N HIS A 315 2.62 9.92 19.75
CA HIS A 315 3.22 11.13 20.33
C HIS A 315 3.63 12.08 19.22
#